data_AF-A0A8E6B7E1-F1
#
_entry.id   AF-A0A8E6B7E1-F1
#
_cell.length_a   1.000
_cell.length_b   1.000
_cell.length_c   1.000
_cell.angle_alpha   90.00
_cell.angle_beta   90.00
_cell.angle_gamma   90.00
#
_symmetry.space_group_name_H-M   'P 1'
#
loop_
_entity.id
_entity.type
_entity.pdbx_description
1 polymer ?
#
loop_
_entity_poly.entity_id
_entity_poly.type
_entity_poly.pdbx_seq_one_letter_code
_entity_poly.pdbx_strand_id
1 'polypeptide(L)'
;MCEKENFLNLILQYPLDRGLRLVFADWLEENGEPYRAEFIRQMISNDLNWSEKPTRQTSRIYLDSLIRTLFQQKKSAFSRDLADIYYSNQLKIKSRVFVGTSSRSPSLLFDNGLVSEMRSTTTIFNKYAQSVFENEPITRVVITDKQPAVRSDGTSIWTYHPEFGDCIKFLPQYLWLFIEDEYAVHQSRGYYYREYPTKNKAIESLSRACVQFGRKLVGLPRLGWTS
;
A
#
# COMPACT_ATOMS: atom_id res chain seq x y z
N MET A 1 2.96 16.87 -20.49
CA MET A 1 2.33 15.82 -19.67
C MET A 1 1.40 15.05 -20.58
N CYS A 2 1.55 13.73 -20.69
CA CYS A 2 0.68 12.94 -21.55
C CYS A 2 -0.68 12.73 -20.87
N GLU A 3 -1.74 12.48 -21.64
CA GLU A 3 -3.11 12.32 -21.10
C GLU A 3 -3.20 11.22 -20.02
N LYS A 4 -2.46 10.12 -20.22
CA LYS A 4 -2.30 9.04 -19.23
C LYS A 4 -1.82 9.53 -17.86
N GLU A 5 -0.83 10.42 -17.85
CA GLU A 5 -0.27 10.99 -16.62
C GLU A 5 -1.33 11.83 -15.89
N ASN A 6 -2.19 12.54 -16.61
CA ASN A 6 -3.29 13.30 -16.01
C ASN A 6 -4.28 12.39 -15.28
N PHE A 7 -4.70 11.28 -15.91
CA PHE A 7 -5.58 10.30 -15.25
C PHE A 7 -4.93 9.69 -14.02
N LEU A 8 -3.65 9.28 -14.12
CA LEU A 8 -2.92 8.72 -12.99
C LEU A 8 -2.79 9.74 -11.86
N ASN A 9 -2.42 11.00 -12.15
CA ASN A 9 -2.32 12.05 -11.16
C ASN A 9 -3.64 12.28 -10.41
N LEU A 10 -4.78 12.26 -11.11
CA LEU A 10 -6.09 12.37 -10.47
C LEU A 10 -6.38 11.17 -9.55
N ILE A 11 -6.10 9.95 -10.01
CA ILE A 11 -6.27 8.74 -9.19
C ILE A 11 -5.34 8.75 -7.96
N LEU A 12 -4.10 9.24 -8.09
CA LEU A 12 -3.16 9.37 -6.96
C LEU A 12 -3.64 10.41 -5.94
N GLN A 13 -4.27 11.49 -6.39
CA GLN A 13 -4.87 12.49 -5.52
C GLN A 13 -6.12 11.94 -4.80
N TYR A 14 -6.96 11.18 -5.50
CA TYR A 14 -8.23 10.65 -5.01
C TYR A 14 -8.28 9.11 -5.09
N PRO A 15 -7.45 8.39 -4.31
CA PRO A 15 -7.26 6.95 -4.48
C PRO A 15 -8.45 6.09 -4.06
N LEU A 16 -9.52 6.69 -3.51
CA LEU A 16 -10.75 5.99 -3.16
C LEU A 16 -11.86 6.20 -4.21
N ASP A 17 -11.67 7.11 -5.17
CA ASP A 17 -12.64 7.38 -6.23
C ASP A 17 -12.60 6.27 -7.29
N ARG A 18 -13.68 5.48 -7.33
CA ARG A 18 -13.83 4.39 -8.32
C ARG A 18 -14.22 4.91 -9.70
N GLY A 19 -14.92 6.05 -9.78
CA GLY A 19 -15.31 6.67 -11.03
C GLY A 19 -14.09 7.06 -11.86
N LEU A 20 -13.09 7.69 -11.24
CA LEU A 20 -11.83 8.02 -11.90
C LEU A 20 -11.11 6.78 -12.47
N ARG A 21 -11.17 5.65 -11.76
CA ARG A 21 -10.57 4.39 -12.21
C ARG A 21 -11.31 3.77 -13.38
N LEU A 22 -12.64 3.88 -13.43
CA LEU A 22 -13.44 3.41 -14.57
C LEU A 22 -13.18 4.27 -15.81
N VAL A 23 -13.15 5.60 -15.68
CA VAL A 23 -12.79 6.50 -16.79
C VAL A 23 -11.39 6.18 -17.30
N PHE A 24 -10.43 5.92 -16.39
CA PHE A 24 -9.10 5.49 -16.79
C PHE A 24 -9.09 4.12 -17.48
N ALA A 25 -9.96 3.19 -17.07
CA ALA A 25 -10.12 1.91 -17.75
C ALA A 25 -10.64 2.10 -19.19
N ASP A 26 -11.62 2.97 -19.41
CA ASP A 26 -12.12 3.29 -20.74
C ASP A 26 -11.01 3.86 -21.64
N TRP A 27 -10.24 4.83 -21.11
CA TRP A 27 -9.07 5.37 -21.81
C TRP A 27 -8.02 4.29 -22.13
N LEU A 28 -7.75 3.37 -21.19
CA LEU A 28 -6.80 2.28 -21.40
C LEU A 28 -7.23 1.35 -22.54
N GLU A 29 -8.52 1.01 -22.63
CA GLU A 29 -9.06 0.18 -23.71
C GLU A 29 -8.90 0.85 -25.07
N GLU A 30 -9.24 2.13 -25.17
CA GLU A 30 -9.08 2.93 -26.39
C GLU A 30 -7.61 3.08 -26.83
N ASN A 31 -6.68 3.03 -25.88
CA ASN A 31 -5.24 3.17 -26.10
C ASN A 31 -4.48 1.83 -26.16
N GLY A 32 -5.18 0.73 -26.43
CA GLY A 32 -4.55 -0.57 -26.69
C GLY A 32 -4.07 -1.32 -25.45
N GLU A 33 -4.58 -0.99 -24.26
CA GLU A 33 -4.39 -1.73 -23.00
C GLU A 33 -5.68 -2.44 -22.49
N PRO A 34 -6.40 -3.21 -23.32
CA PRO A 34 -7.73 -3.74 -22.98
C PRO A 34 -7.72 -4.69 -21.78
N TYR A 35 -6.66 -5.49 -21.60
CA TYR A 35 -6.54 -6.38 -20.44
C TYR A 35 -6.42 -5.62 -19.12
N ARG A 36 -5.79 -4.43 -19.12
CA ARG A 36 -5.65 -3.61 -17.91
C ARG A 36 -6.95 -2.92 -17.59
N ALA A 37 -7.63 -2.40 -18.61
CA ALA A 37 -8.97 -1.86 -18.49
C ALA A 37 -9.93 -2.88 -17.89
N GLU A 38 -9.95 -4.09 -18.46
CA GLU A 38 -10.79 -5.18 -17.95
C GLU A 38 -10.44 -5.55 -16.51
N PHE A 39 -9.16 -5.63 -16.16
CA PHE A 39 -8.75 -5.94 -14.79
C PHE A 39 -9.29 -4.93 -13.77
N ILE A 40 -9.24 -3.63 -14.11
CA ILE A 40 -9.80 -2.57 -13.28
C ILE A 40 -11.31 -2.74 -13.13
N ARG A 41 -12.03 -2.90 -14.23
CA ARG A 41 -13.49 -3.09 -14.22
C ARG A 41 -13.90 -4.33 -13.42
N GLN A 42 -13.22 -5.45 -13.61
CA GLN A 42 -13.50 -6.69 -12.88
C GLN A 42 -13.25 -6.54 -11.38
N MET A 43 -12.16 -5.89 -10.97
CA MET A 43 -11.89 -5.63 -9.56
C MET A 43 -12.95 -4.73 -8.91
N ILE A 44 -13.38 -3.67 -9.61
CA ILE A 44 -14.43 -2.76 -9.13
C ILE A 44 -15.80 -3.47 -9.05
N SER A 45 -16.18 -4.22 -10.09
CA SER A 45 -17.45 -4.94 -10.15
C SER A 45 -17.55 -6.06 -9.10
N ASN A 46 -16.45 -6.79 -8.85
CA ASN A 46 -16.42 -7.84 -7.83
C ASN A 46 -16.62 -7.29 -6.41
N ASP A 47 -16.26 -6.04 -6.17
CA ASP A 47 -16.49 -5.39 -4.87
C ASP A 47 -17.94 -4.88 -4.72
N LEU A 48 -18.59 -4.53 -5.83
CA LEU A 48 -20.00 -4.09 -5.85
C LEU A 48 -21.01 -5.25 -5.73
N ASN A 49 -20.68 -6.44 -6.24
CA ASN A 49 -21.59 -7.59 -6.34
C ASN A 49 -21.42 -8.65 -5.23
N TRP A 50 -20.97 -8.29 -4.02
CA TRP A 50 -20.79 -9.26 -2.93
C TRP A 50 -22.08 -10.03 -2.58
N SER A 51 -23.27 -9.48 -2.86
CA SER A 51 -24.56 -10.09 -2.52
C SER A 51 -25.00 -11.26 -3.40
N GLU A 52 -24.53 -11.37 -4.66
CA GLU A 52 -24.95 -12.42 -5.60
C GLU A 52 -23.73 -13.19 -6.10
N LYS A 53 -23.54 -14.42 -5.61
CA LYS A 53 -22.30 -15.20 -5.80
C LYS A 53 -22.32 -16.01 -7.12
N PRO A 54 -21.48 -15.69 -8.12
CA PRO A 54 -20.79 -16.75 -8.85
C PRO A 54 -19.95 -17.56 -7.85
N THR A 55 -19.74 -18.85 -8.10
CA THR A 55 -18.84 -19.66 -7.27
C THR A 55 -17.47 -18.99 -7.22
N ARG A 56 -17.04 -18.58 -6.01
CA ARG A 56 -15.79 -17.83 -5.72
C ARG A 56 -14.53 -18.32 -6.42
N GLN A 57 -14.55 -19.54 -6.96
CA GLN A 57 -13.44 -20.20 -7.61
C GLN A 57 -13.23 -19.78 -9.07
N THR A 58 -14.28 -19.55 -9.85
CA THR A 58 -14.15 -19.18 -11.28
C THR A 58 -13.65 -17.76 -11.47
N SER A 59 -14.21 -16.77 -10.74
CA SER A 59 -13.72 -15.38 -10.78
C SER A 59 -12.27 -15.25 -10.35
N ARG A 60 -11.82 -16.10 -9.41
CA ARG A 60 -10.43 -16.11 -8.95
C ARG A 60 -9.47 -16.67 -9.99
N ILE A 61 -9.80 -17.81 -10.60
CA ILE A 61 -8.97 -18.38 -11.67
C ILE A 61 -8.84 -17.37 -12.83
N TYR A 62 -9.93 -16.66 -13.14
CA TYR A 62 -9.94 -15.63 -14.15
C TYR A 62 -9.02 -14.45 -13.81
N LEU A 63 -9.18 -13.85 -12.63
CA LEU A 63 -8.32 -12.75 -12.18
C LEU A 63 -6.85 -13.17 -12.10
N ASP A 64 -6.58 -14.39 -11.63
CA ASP A 64 -5.23 -14.94 -11.58
C ASP A 64 -4.60 -15.04 -12.97
N SER A 65 -5.39 -15.46 -13.96
CA SER A 65 -4.98 -15.50 -15.36
C SER A 65 -4.69 -14.09 -15.90
N LEU A 66 -5.61 -13.14 -15.66
CA LEU A 66 -5.48 -11.77 -16.15
C LEU A 66 -4.25 -11.06 -15.56
N ILE A 67 -4.01 -11.25 -14.25
CA ILE A 67 -2.81 -10.74 -13.56
C ILE A 67 -1.54 -11.32 -14.20
N ARG A 68 -1.50 -12.63 -14.45
CA ARG A 68 -0.35 -13.28 -15.10
C ARG A 68 -0.11 -12.71 -16.50
N THR A 69 -1.16 -12.52 -17.29
CA THR A 69 -1.09 -11.92 -18.62
C THR A 69 -0.56 -10.49 -18.56
N LEU A 70 -1.07 -9.67 -17.64
CA LEU A 70 -0.61 -8.29 -17.44
C LEU A 70 0.89 -8.25 -17.09
N PHE A 71 1.35 -9.12 -16.18
CA PHE A 71 2.76 -9.20 -15.82
C PHE A 71 3.67 -9.73 -16.94
N GLN A 72 3.15 -10.61 -17.82
CA GLN A 72 3.90 -11.08 -18.99
C GLN A 72 4.03 -9.98 -20.04
N GLN A 73 2.95 -9.27 -20.34
CA GLN A 73 2.93 -8.20 -21.35
C GLN A 73 3.74 -6.98 -20.91
N LYS A 74 3.73 -6.64 -19.61
CA LYS A 74 4.34 -5.42 -19.07
C LYS A 74 5.64 -5.62 -18.31
N LYS A 75 6.38 -6.70 -18.56
CA LYS A 75 7.73 -6.89 -17.99
C LYS A 75 8.65 -5.67 -18.21
N SER A 76 8.44 -4.91 -19.28
CA SER A 76 9.15 -3.66 -19.60
C SER A 76 8.46 -2.37 -19.12
N ALA A 77 7.18 -2.42 -18.76
CA ALA A 77 6.36 -1.23 -18.49
C ALA A 77 6.04 -1.01 -17.00
N PHE A 78 6.25 -2.01 -16.14
CA PHE A 78 6.43 -1.74 -14.71
C PHE A 78 7.79 -1.08 -14.49
N SER A 79 7.88 -0.10 -13.59
CA SER A 79 9.18 0.46 -13.21
C SER A 79 10.10 -0.70 -12.81
N ARG A 80 11.38 -0.64 -13.20
CA ARG A 80 12.36 -1.71 -12.87
C ARG A 80 12.30 -2.06 -11.38
N ASP A 81 12.09 -1.06 -10.53
CA ASP A 81 11.94 -1.19 -9.08
C ASP A 81 10.73 -2.04 -8.66
N LEU A 82 9.56 -1.82 -9.27
CA LEU A 82 8.37 -2.63 -9.00
C LEU A 82 8.55 -4.04 -9.58
N ALA A 83 9.13 -4.15 -10.78
CA ALA A 83 9.43 -5.44 -11.39
C ALA A 83 10.31 -6.31 -10.47
N ASP A 84 11.34 -5.74 -9.82
CA ASP A 84 12.18 -6.45 -8.87
C ASP A 84 11.39 -6.94 -7.63
N ILE A 85 10.45 -6.12 -7.13
CA ILE A 85 9.52 -6.51 -6.05
C ILE A 85 8.58 -7.64 -6.52
N TYR A 86 8.10 -7.60 -7.77
CA TYR A 86 7.16 -8.56 -8.31
C TYR A 86 7.80 -9.91 -8.68
N TYR A 87 8.95 -9.90 -9.36
CA TYR A 87 9.59 -11.11 -9.89
C TYR A 87 10.34 -11.92 -8.84
N SER A 88 10.79 -11.30 -7.74
CA SER A 88 11.46 -12.01 -6.64
C SER A 88 10.53 -12.93 -5.83
N ASN A 89 9.20 -12.84 -6.02
CA ASN A 89 8.25 -13.21 -4.97
C ASN A 89 7.20 -14.28 -5.30
N GLN A 90 7.44 -15.12 -6.32
CA GLN A 90 6.61 -16.31 -6.68
C GLN A 90 5.11 -16.13 -6.34
N LEU A 91 4.40 -15.38 -7.18
CA LEU A 91 2.96 -15.06 -7.09
C LEU A 91 2.11 -16.15 -6.41
N LYS A 92 1.66 -15.92 -5.16
CA LYS A 92 0.61 -16.72 -4.49
C LYS A 92 -0.65 -15.89 -4.32
N ILE A 93 -1.50 -15.89 -5.35
CA ILE A 93 -2.71 -15.10 -5.37
C ILE A 93 -3.77 -15.70 -4.42
N LYS A 94 -4.16 -14.97 -3.38
CA LYS A 94 -5.35 -15.21 -2.53
C LYS A 94 -6.24 -13.99 -2.65
N SER A 95 -7.55 -14.09 -2.81
CA SER A 95 -8.48 -12.95 -2.99
C SER A 95 -8.35 -11.86 -1.89
N ARG A 96 -7.77 -10.69 -2.19
CA ARG A 96 -6.77 -9.89 -1.40
C ARG A 96 -5.35 -10.32 -1.76
N VAL A 97 -4.98 -10.07 -3.02
CA VAL A 97 -3.90 -10.74 -3.74
C VAL A 97 -2.53 -10.39 -3.16
N PHE A 98 -2.01 -11.22 -2.26
CA PHE A 98 -0.65 -11.11 -1.74
C PHE A 98 0.36 -11.61 -2.78
N VAL A 99 1.34 -10.79 -3.13
CA VAL A 99 2.51 -11.22 -3.92
C VAL A 99 3.71 -11.41 -2.98
N GLY A 100 3.91 -12.61 -2.40
CA GLY A 100 5.09 -12.89 -1.55
C GLY A 100 5.00 -14.19 -0.76
N THR A 101 6.09 -14.97 -0.73
CA THR A 101 6.14 -16.31 -0.09
C THR A 101 7.10 -16.41 1.10
N SER A 102 7.94 -15.40 1.35
CA SER A 102 8.83 -15.33 2.52
C SER A 102 8.49 -14.11 3.37
N SER A 103 8.63 -14.21 4.71
CA SER A 103 8.34 -13.11 5.64
C SER A 103 9.18 -11.85 5.41
N ARG A 104 10.23 -11.92 4.57
CA ARG A 104 11.14 -10.81 4.26
C ARG A 104 10.88 -10.17 2.90
N SER A 105 10.09 -10.82 2.06
CA SER A 105 9.76 -10.36 0.73
C SER A 105 8.72 -9.24 0.78
N PRO A 106 8.91 -8.11 0.07
CA PRO A 106 7.84 -7.14 -0.10
C PRO A 106 6.65 -7.77 -0.81
N SER A 107 5.44 -7.36 -0.45
CA SER A 107 4.22 -7.78 -1.13
C SER A 107 3.33 -6.59 -1.41
N LEU A 108 2.67 -6.62 -2.56
CA LEU A 108 1.75 -5.59 -3.00
C LEU A 108 0.36 -6.22 -3.10
N LEU A 109 -0.66 -5.49 -2.67
CA LEU A 109 -2.05 -5.89 -2.77
C LEU A 109 -2.78 -4.91 -3.68
N PHE A 110 -3.49 -5.50 -4.65
CA PHE A 110 -4.33 -4.77 -5.58
C PHE A 110 -5.72 -4.56 -5.01
N ASP A 111 -6.24 -3.35 -5.21
CA ASP A 111 -7.62 -2.98 -4.95
C ASP A 111 -8.11 -2.09 -6.10
N ASN A 112 -9.34 -2.34 -6.57
CA ASN A 112 -9.93 -1.65 -7.71
C ASN A 112 -8.98 -1.55 -8.94
N GLY A 113 -8.18 -2.60 -9.17
CA GLY A 113 -7.29 -2.71 -10.33
C GLY A 113 -5.93 -2.04 -10.23
N LEU A 114 -5.62 -1.37 -9.12
CA LEU A 114 -4.32 -0.72 -8.88
C LEU A 114 -3.75 -1.15 -7.52
N VAL A 115 -2.47 -0.88 -7.27
CA VAL A 115 -1.88 -1.25 -5.97
C VAL A 115 -2.35 -0.27 -4.92
N SER A 116 -2.99 -0.79 -3.87
CA SER A 116 -3.50 0.01 -2.76
C SER A 116 -2.74 -0.22 -1.46
N GLU A 117 -2.08 -1.37 -1.33
CA GLU A 117 -1.36 -1.71 -0.12
C GLU A 117 0.02 -2.28 -0.41
N MET A 118 1.03 -1.74 0.27
CA MET A 118 2.40 -2.25 0.28
C MET A 118 2.71 -2.87 1.63
N ARG A 119 3.29 -4.07 1.64
CA ARG A 119 3.86 -4.66 2.85
C ARG A 119 5.33 -4.93 2.63
N SER A 120 6.18 -4.47 3.52
CA SER A 120 7.62 -4.68 3.40
C SER A 120 8.32 -4.44 4.73
N THR A 121 9.61 -4.71 4.79
CA THR A 121 10.44 -4.19 5.89
C THR A 121 10.58 -2.68 5.78
N THR A 122 11.02 -2.05 6.87
CA THR A 122 11.31 -0.61 6.95
C THR A 122 12.37 -0.21 5.92
N THR A 123 13.43 -1.00 5.77
CA THR A 123 14.50 -0.74 4.79
C THR A 123 14.00 -0.77 3.35
N ILE A 124 13.18 -1.77 3.00
CA ILE A 124 12.63 -1.90 1.65
C ILE A 124 11.60 -0.79 1.37
N PHE A 125 10.78 -0.45 2.36
CA PHE A 125 9.86 0.67 2.25
C PHE A 125 10.61 1.97 1.95
N ASN A 126 11.63 2.32 2.75
CA ASN A 126 12.40 3.55 2.56
C ASN A 126 13.05 3.62 1.18
N LYS A 127 13.56 2.49 0.68
CA LYS A 127 14.22 2.42 -0.63
C LYS A 127 13.25 2.70 -1.80
N TYR A 128 12.01 2.19 -1.72
CA TYR A 128 11.08 2.20 -2.86
C TYR A 128 9.85 3.09 -2.67
N ALA A 129 9.69 3.74 -1.51
CA ALA A 129 8.50 4.55 -1.22
C ALA A 129 8.23 5.60 -2.30
N GLN A 130 9.26 6.33 -2.76
CA GLN A 130 9.07 7.34 -3.80
C GLN A 130 8.53 6.74 -5.10
N SER A 131 9.22 5.74 -5.67
CA SER A 131 8.82 5.17 -6.97
C SER A 131 7.48 4.43 -6.92
N VAL A 132 7.14 3.82 -5.78
CA VAL A 132 5.82 3.21 -5.58
C VAL A 132 4.73 4.29 -5.55
N PHE A 133 4.90 5.35 -4.76
CA PHE A 133 3.88 6.41 -4.61
C PHE A 133 3.74 7.33 -5.83
N GLU A 134 4.78 7.41 -6.68
CA GLU A 134 4.71 8.09 -8.00
C GLU A 134 3.76 7.39 -8.97
N ASN A 135 3.54 6.09 -8.81
CA ASN A 135 2.87 5.27 -9.82
C ASN A 135 1.59 4.61 -9.31
N GLU A 136 1.46 4.42 -8.00
CA GLU A 136 0.38 3.62 -7.40
C GLU A 136 -0.39 4.38 -6.31
N PRO A 137 -1.73 4.25 -6.28
CA PRO A 137 -2.60 4.89 -5.29
C PRO A 137 -2.55 4.18 -3.93
N ILE A 138 -1.37 4.08 -3.34
CA ILE A 138 -1.16 3.43 -2.05
C ILE A 138 -1.95 4.16 -0.96
N THR A 139 -2.87 3.42 -0.34
CA THR A 139 -3.66 3.87 0.80
C THR A 139 -3.24 3.18 2.09
N ARG A 140 -2.46 2.09 2.03
CA ARG A 140 -2.03 1.36 3.23
C ARG A 140 -0.59 0.85 3.10
N VAL A 141 0.19 0.98 4.16
CA VAL A 141 1.53 0.39 4.26
C VAL A 141 1.63 -0.47 5.52
N VAL A 142 2.12 -1.70 5.39
CA VAL A 142 2.37 -2.60 6.52
C VAL A 142 3.87 -2.85 6.64
N ILE A 143 4.48 -2.28 7.68
CA ILE A 143 5.86 -2.55 8.03
C ILE A 143 5.95 -3.89 8.76
N THR A 144 6.65 -4.87 8.17
CA THR A 144 6.65 -6.26 8.63
C THR A 144 7.72 -6.59 9.67
N ASP A 145 8.75 -5.76 9.79
CA ASP A 145 9.87 -5.91 10.71
C ASP A 145 9.75 -5.07 11.99
N LYS A 146 8.62 -4.39 12.18
CA LYS A 146 8.30 -3.57 13.36
C LYS A 146 7.01 -4.04 14.00
N GLN A 147 6.95 -3.99 15.33
CA GLN A 147 5.74 -4.24 16.11
C GLN A 147 5.69 -3.26 17.28
N PRO A 148 4.51 -2.75 17.65
CA PRO A 148 4.40 -1.93 18.84
C PRO A 148 4.60 -2.82 20.08
N ALA A 149 5.22 -2.28 21.12
CA ALA A 149 5.31 -3.00 22.39
C ALA A 149 3.94 -2.94 23.09
N VAL A 150 3.45 -4.07 23.61
CA VAL A 150 2.17 -4.15 24.32
C VAL A 150 2.44 -4.18 25.81
N ARG A 151 1.81 -3.27 26.57
CA ARG A 151 1.90 -3.18 28.03
C ARG A 151 0.94 -4.15 28.71
N SER A 152 1.10 -4.31 30.02
CA SER A 152 0.25 -5.17 30.85
C SER A 152 -1.22 -4.73 30.90
N ASP A 153 -1.48 -3.44 30.69
CA ASP A 153 -2.83 -2.86 30.63
C ASP A 153 -3.49 -3.00 29.24
N GLY A 154 -2.82 -3.65 28.27
CA GLY A 154 -3.31 -3.83 26.91
C GLY A 154 -3.01 -2.66 25.96
N THR A 155 -2.51 -1.53 26.47
CA THR A 155 -2.08 -0.41 25.63
C THR A 155 -0.85 -0.80 24.80
N SER A 156 -0.68 -0.14 23.67
CA SER A 156 0.41 -0.42 22.74
C SER A 156 1.23 0.83 22.50
N ILE A 157 2.56 0.72 22.46
CA ILE A 157 3.45 1.86 22.29
C ILE A 157 4.36 1.71 21.06
N TRP A 158 4.54 2.81 20.36
CA TRP A 158 5.66 3.01 19.45
C TRP A 158 6.72 3.84 20.13
N THR A 159 7.99 3.52 19.90
CA THR A 159 9.12 4.24 20.49
C THR A 159 10.06 4.78 19.42
N TYR A 160 10.73 5.88 19.74
CA TYR A 160 11.78 6.48 18.93
C TYR A 160 12.91 6.95 19.85
N HIS A 161 14.15 6.69 19.46
CA HIS A 161 15.32 7.18 20.17
C HIS A 161 16.23 7.92 19.18
N PRO A 162 16.60 9.19 19.44
CA PRO A 162 17.38 9.98 18.50
C PRO A 162 18.78 9.39 18.25
N GLU A 163 19.42 8.84 19.28
CA GLU A 163 20.78 8.30 19.16
C GLU A 163 20.85 6.87 18.57
N PHE A 164 19.86 6.01 18.80
CA PHE A 164 19.89 4.61 18.32
C PHE A 164 19.30 4.44 16.91
N GLY A 165 18.62 5.46 16.38
CA GLY A 165 18.11 5.46 15.01
C GLY A 165 17.15 4.31 14.70
N ASP A 166 17.30 3.72 13.52
CA ASP A 166 16.46 2.62 13.02
C ASP A 166 16.93 1.27 13.56
N CYS A 167 16.26 0.74 14.59
CA CYS A 167 16.52 -0.61 15.11
C CYS A 167 15.20 -1.34 15.36
N ILE A 168 15.21 -2.66 15.59
CA ILE A 168 13.97 -3.47 15.70
C ILE A 168 12.93 -2.87 16.67
N LYS A 169 13.38 -2.23 17.76
CA LYS A 169 12.51 -1.62 18.77
C LYS A 169 12.06 -0.20 18.45
N PHE A 170 12.87 0.57 17.72
CA PHE A 170 12.62 1.99 17.47
C PHE A 170 12.16 2.23 16.04
N LEU A 171 11.20 3.13 15.88
CA LEU A 171 10.86 3.63 14.56
C LEU A 171 11.95 4.56 14.06
N PRO A 172 12.25 4.56 12.75
CA PRO A 172 13.15 5.55 12.18
C PRO A 172 12.54 6.96 12.31
N GLN A 173 13.40 7.97 12.45
CA GLN A 173 12.99 9.36 12.66
C GLN A 173 12.01 9.84 11.59
N TYR A 174 12.25 9.52 10.32
CA TYR A 174 11.42 9.97 9.21
C TYR A 174 9.99 9.38 9.24
N LEU A 175 9.75 8.24 9.90
CA LEU A 175 8.38 7.75 10.14
C LEU A 175 7.80 8.32 11.43
N TRP A 176 8.64 8.44 12.47
CA TRP A 176 8.23 9.00 13.76
C TRP A 176 7.60 10.40 13.62
N LEU A 177 8.17 11.24 12.76
CA LEU A 177 7.69 12.60 12.50
C LEU A 177 6.32 12.67 11.81
N PHE A 178 5.82 11.57 11.24
CA PHE A 178 4.52 11.51 10.56
C PHE A 178 3.46 10.72 11.34
N ILE A 179 3.85 10.15 12.47
CA ILE A 179 2.84 9.59 13.36
C ILE A 179 2.03 10.75 13.94
N GLU A 180 0.70 10.66 13.84
CA GLU A 180 -0.22 11.71 14.27
C GLU A 180 -0.24 11.86 15.80
N ASP A 181 -0.36 13.12 16.25
CA ASP A 181 -0.29 13.55 17.66
C ASP A 181 -1.59 13.31 18.44
N GLU A 182 -2.54 12.56 17.90
CA GLU A 182 -3.79 12.19 18.62
C GLU A 182 -3.52 11.43 19.93
N TYR A 183 -2.29 10.99 20.15
CA TYR A 183 -1.86 10.20 21.28
C TYR A 183 -0.74 10.90 22.04
N ALA A 184 -0.74 10.74 23.36
CA ALA A 184 0.20 11.42 24.24
C ALA A 184 1.66 11.03 23.89
N VAL A 185 2.48 12.06 23.68
CA VAL A 185 3.93 11.93 23.53
C VAL A 185 4.54 12.03 24.92
N HIS A 186 5.29 11.02 25.30
CA HIS A 186 5.99 10.99 26.57
C HIS A 186 7.49 10.84 26.35
N GLN A 187 8.27 11.56 27.15
CA GLN A 187 9.72 11.43 27.19
C GLN A 187 10.12 10.67 28.45
N SER A 188 10.90 9.60 28.30
CA SER A 188 11.44 8.85 29.43
C SER A 188 12.81 8.30 29.06
N ARG A 189 13.81 8.49 29.93
CA ARG A 189 15.16 7.92 29.78
C ARG A 189 15.77 8.08 28.37
N GLY A 190 15.60 9.25 27.75
CA GLY A 190 16.20 9.59 26.45
C GLY A 190 15.44 9.12 25.20
N TYR A 191 14.33 8.39 25.34
CA TYR A 191 13.46 8.05 24.21
C TYR A 191 12.08 8.70 24.31
N TYR A 192 11.44 8.81 23.16
CA TYR A 192 10.07 9.25 23.01
C TYR A 192 9.18 8.04 22.77
N TYR A 193 7.96 8.06 23.30
CA TYR A 193 6.96 7.06 22.97
C TYR A 193 5.57 7.68 22.77
N ARG A 194 4.77 7.02 21.94
CA ARG A 194 3.36 7.33 21.67
C ARG A 194 2.54 6.12 22.05
N GLU A 195 1.46 6.35 22.77
CA GLU A 195 0.63 5.30 23.38
C GLU A 195 -0.74 5.20 22.73
N TYR A 196 -1.15 3.97 22.40
CA TYR A 196 -2.38 3.67 21.70
C TYR A 196 -3.25 2.73 22.53
N PRO A 197 -4.59 2.88 22.49
CA PRO A 197 -5.51 2.01 23.22
C PRO A 197 -5.38 0.53 22.85
N THR A 198 -5.01 0.23 21.60
CA THR A 198 -4.87 -1.15 21.11
C THR A 198 -3.71 -1.28 20.13
N LYS A 199 -3.21 -2.50 19.99
CA LYS A 199 -2.21 -2.87 18.98
C LYS A 199 -2.65 -2.50 17.56
N ASN A 200 -3.94 -2.69 17.24
CA ASN A 200 -4.47 -2.39 15.92
C ASN A 200 -4.43 -0.88 15.63
N LYS A 201 -4.76 -0.02 16.61
CA LYS A 201 -4.64 1.43 16.46
C LYS A 201 -3.20 1.89 16.30
N ALA A 202 -2.26 1.29 17.03
CA ALA A 202 -0.83 1.55 16.82
C ALA A 202 -0.38 1.18 15.39
N ILE A 203 -0.76 -0.01 14.89
CA ILE A 203 -0.41 -0.43 13.52
C ILE A 203 -1.07 0.47 12.46
N GLU A 204 -2.34 0.85 12.65
CA GLU A 204 -3.06 1.77 11.78
C GLU A 204 -2.35 3.13 11.71
N SER A 205 -1.93 3.67 12.86
CA SER A 205 -1.21 4.94 12.93
C SER A 205 0.16 4.89 12.23
N LEU A 206 0.94 3.81 12.39
CA LEU A 206 2.18 3.63 11.64
C LEU A 206 1.90 3.53 10.12
N SER A 207 0.83 2.85 9.73
CA SER A 207 0.42 2.75 8.34
C SER A 207 0.12 4.12 7.73
N ARG A 208 -0.66 4.95 8.43
CA ARG A 208 -0.96 6.33 8.03
C ARG A 208 0.33 7.16 7.91
N ALA A 209 1.24 7.05 8.87
CA ALA A 209 2.52 7.75 8.85
C ALA A 209 3.37 7.39 7.60
N CYS A 210 3.46 6.10 7.27
CA CYS A 210 4.13 5.63 6.06
C CYS A 210 3.47 6.18 4.79
N VAL A 211 2.14 6.17 4.72
CA VAL A 211 1.40 6.72 3.57
C VAL A 211 1.64 8.21 3.43
N GLN A 212 1.57 8.97 4.52
CA GLN A 212 1.84 10.42 4.49
C GLN A 212 3.29 10.73 4.09
N PHE A 213 4.25 9.95 4.58
CA PHE A 213 5.65 10.07 4.19
C PHE A 213 5.82 9.80 2.69
N GLY A 214 5.31 8.68 2.17
CA GLY A 214 5.39 8.33 0.75
C GLY A 214 4.75 9.40 -0.14
N ARG A 215 3.56 9.90 0.22
CA ARG A 215 2.89 10.98 -0.50
C ARG A 215 3.67 12.28 -0.48
N LYS A 216 4.31 12.64 0.65
CA LYS A 216 5.16 13.83 0.74
C LYS A 216 6.37 13.73 -0.20
N LEU A 217 6.99 12.56 -0.34
CA LEU A 217 8.14 12.36 -1.23
C LEU A 217 7.82 12.74 -2.69
N VAL A 218 6.56 12.60 -3.09
CA VAL A 218 6.11 12.76 -4.47
C VAL A 218 5.19 13.98 -4.67
N GLY A 219 5.09 14.85 -3.65
CA GLY A 219 4.27 16.07 -3.72
C GLY A 219 2.75 15.85 -3.72
N LEU A 220 2.27 14.68 -3.31
CA LEU A 220 0.83 14.40 -3.24
C LEU A 220 0.20 14.98 -1.96
N PRO A 221 -1.07 15.44 -2.01
CA PRO A 221 -1.77 15.97 -0.85
C PRO A 221 -1.99 14.89 0.21
N ARG A 222 -2.13 15.25 1.49
CA ARG A 222 -2.49 14.28 2.55
C ARG A 222 -3.85 13.64 2.25
N LEU A 223 -4.01 12.35 2.59
CA LEU A 223 -5.32 11.70 2.52
C LEU A 223 -6.19 12.21 3.66
N GLY A 224 -7.42 12.60 3.35
CA GLY A 224 -8.44 12.90 4.33
C GLY A 224 -8.95 11.61 4.95
N TRP A 225 -8.30 11.16 6.02
CA TRP A 225 -8.80 10.05 6.83
C TRP A 225 -9.98 10.58 7.65
N THR A 226 -11.18 10.05 7.42
CA THR A 226 -12.31 10.27 8.32
C THR A 226 -12.02 9.53 9.61
N SER A 227 -11.84 10.26 10.71
CA SER A 227 -11.62 9.76 12.07
C SER A 227 -12.76 8.88 12.56
#